data_AF-A0A151LV70-F1
#
_entry.id   AF-A0A151LV70-F1
#
_cell.length_a   1.000
_cell.length_b   1.000
_cell.length_c   1.000
_cell.angle_alpha   90.00
_cell.angle_beta   90.00
_cell.angle_gamma   90.00
#
_symmetry.space_group_name_H-M   'P 1'
#
loop_
_entity.id
_entity.type
_entity.pdbx_description
1 polymer ?
#
loop_
_entity_poly.entity_id
_entity_poly.type
_entity_poly.pdbx_seq_one_letter_code
_entity_poly.pdbx_strand_id
1 'polypeptide(L)'
;KITSNEKKSHHLYCPMECNKEKCYNRPRGPTQCYKLEQIGRNIETICEPFINEHNGTCRPDFHHCAIAEPERNKKYSIYATDNVHFVPSQFVTIKGYNLHECLQFLVVNKNSTCGPMTIEKNLMESEEILKEPVLSKVLYNEILFENIKISTPGEYNICLAQFYQDPENDDILSENSSNKYKKKKKNDMKVLGIDTIGTLYVLPLHEKQKTG
;
A
#
# COMPACT_ATOMS: atom_id res chain seq x y z
N LYS A 1 9.68 -36.40 2.95
CA LYS A 1 8.70 -35.80 2.01
C LYS A 1 8.22 -34.50 2.65
N ILE A 2 8.81 -33.37 2.24
CA ILE A 2 8.38 -32.04 2.68
C ILE A 2 7.53 -31.51 1.53
N THR A 3 6.22 -31.42 1.76
CA THR A 3 5.29 -30.74 0.87
C THR A 3 4.49 -29.81 1.75
N SER A 4 4.99 -28.59 1.94
CA SER A 4 4.14 -27.46 2.30
C SER A 4 4.14 -26.53 1.09
N ASN A 5 3.10 -26.70 0.27
CA ASN A 5 2.73 -25.74 -0.75
C ASN A 5 2.02 -24.61 0.01
N GLU A 6 2.78 -23.66 0.57
CA GLU A 6 2.23 -22.40 1.06
C GLU A 6 1.77 -21.59 -0.15
N LYS A 7 0.53 -21.82 -0.57
CA LYS A 7 -0.24 -20.78 -1.26
C LYS A 7 -0.36 -19.62 -0.27
N LYS A 8 0.57 -18.66 -0.34
CA LYS A 8 0.43 -17.36 0.31
C LYS A 8 -0.79 -16.66 -0.29
N SER A 9 -1.95 -16.90 0.31
CA SER A 9 -3.04 -15.95 0.28
C SER A 9 -2.50 -14.68 0.94
N HIS A 10 -2.19 -13.66 0.15
CA HIS A 10 -1.73 -12.37 0.63
C HIS A 10 -2.89 -11.66 1.34
N HIS A 11 -3.15 -12.04 2.59
CA HIS A 11 -4.05 -11.30 3.47
C HIS A 11 -3.34 -9.98 3.84
N LEU A 12 -3.59 -8.92 3.06
CA LEU A 12 -3.06 -7.58 3.28
C LEU A 12 -3.84 -6.90 4.42
N TYR A 13 -3.78 -7.44 5.63
CA TYR A 13 -4.34 -6.76 6.79
C TYR A 13 -3.33 -5.71 7.29
N CYS A 14 -3.58 -4.44 6.96
CA CYS A 14 -2.82 -3.36 7.55
C CYS A 14 -3.20 -3.23 9.03
N PRO A 15 -2.22 -3.15 9.95
CA PRO A 15 -2.53 -2.80 11.33
C PRO A 15 -3.16 -1.41 11.34
N MET A 16 -4.32 -1.30 11.96
CA MET A 16 -5.10 -0.06 12.05
C MET A 16 -5.40 0.34 13.50
N GLU A 17 -5.14 -0.58 14.43
CA GLU A 17 -5.46 -0.36 15.82
C GLU A 17 -4.52 0.66 16.46
N CYS A 18 -5.11 1.58 17.22
CA CYS A 18 -4.38 2.46 18.11
C CYS A 18 -3.68 1.64 19.20
N ASN A 19 -2.51 2.11 19.63
CA ASN A 19 -1.88 1.56 20.80
C ASN A 19 -2.72 1.90 22.05
N LYS A 20 -3.43 0.90 22.58
CA LYS A 20 -4.32 1.03 23.74
C LYS A 20 -3.64 1.64 24.97
N GLU A 21 -2.34 1.41 25.15
CA GLU A 21 -1.57 1.95 26.28
C GLU A 21 -1.33 3.46 26.15
N LYS A 22 -1.37 4.00 24.93
CA LYS A 22 -1.25 5.44 24.66
C LYS A 22 -2.58 6.19 24.73
N CYS A 23 -3.71 5.46 24.78
CA CYS A 23 -5.05 6.04 24.78
C CYS A 23 -5.48 6.40 26.22
N TYR A 24 -5.71 7.70 26.46
CA TYR A 24 -6.12 8.22 27.77
C TYR A 24 -7.44 7.62 28.26
N ASN A 25 -8.39 7.41 27.34
CA ASN A 25 -9.72 6.86 27.65
C ASN A 25 -9.75 5.34 27.87
N ARG A 26 -8.60 4.64 27.78
CA ARG A 26 -8.44 3.20 28.06
C ARG A 26 -9.55 2.34 27.45
N PRO A 27 -9.66 2.31 26.11
CA PRO A 27 -10.74 1.61 25.43
C PRO A 27 -10.74 0.11 25.76
N ARG A 28 -11.94 -0.45 25.97
CA ARG A 28 -12.11 -1.89 26.26
C ARG A 28 -12.03 -2.78 25.00
N GLY A 29 -12.24 -2.20 23.83
CA GLY A 29 -12.25 -2.88 22.53
C GLY A 29 -11.13 -2.39 21.59
N PRO A 30 -11.08 -2.88 20.35
CA PRO A 30 -10.22 -2.32 19.31
C PRO A 30 -10.67 -0.89 18.98
N THR A 31 -9.71 -0.04 18.66
CA THR A 31 -9.93 1.37 18.27
C THR A 31 -9.04 1.67 17.10
N GLN A 32 -9.55 2.37 16.09
CA GLN A 32 -8.82 2.65 14.85
C GLN A 32 -8.65 4.14 14.57
N CYS A 33 -9.26 4.99 15.40
CA CYS A 33 -9.27 6.43 15.27
C CYS A 33 -8.73 7.08 16.54
N TYR A 34 -7.97 8.17 16.41
CA TYR A 34 -7.54 8.98 17.53
C TYR A 34 -7.77 10.48 17.30
N LYS A 35 -7.89 11.20 18.40
CA LYS A 35 -7.86 12.66 18.46
C LYS A 35 -6.94 13.09 19.59
N LEU A 36 -6.20 14.17 19.37
CA LEU A 36 -5.46 14.86 20.43
C LEU A 36 -6.40 15.89 21.07
N GLU A 37 -6.66 15.76 22.36
CA GLU A 37 -7.54 16.65 23.10
C GLU A 37 -6.82 17.27 24.29
N GLN A 38 -6.99 18.58 24.48
CA GLN A 38 -6.43 19.26 25.63
C GLN A 38 -7.31 19.01 26.85
N ILE A 39 -6.78 18.29 27.83
CA ILE A 39 -7.46 18.02 29.10
C ILE A 39 -6.65 18.70 30.21
N GLY A 40 -7.15 19.85 30.66
CA GLY A 40 -6.43 20.72 31.60
C GLY A 40 -5.16 21.29 30.97
N ARG A 41 -3.99 20.91 31.52
CA ARG A 41 -2.66 21.36 31.05
C ARG A 41 -1.97 20.35 30.13
N ASN A 42 -2.55 19.16 29.94
CA ASN A 42 -1.95 18.10 29.16
C ASN A 42 -2.67 17.94 27.82
N ILE A 43 -1.94 17.41 26.82
CA ILE A 43 -2.49 16.94 25.56
C ILE A 43 -2.62 15.42 25.69
N GLU A 44 -3.84 14.93 25.66
CA GLU A 44 -4.18 13.52 25.85
C GLU A 44 -4.66 12.93 24.53
N THR A 45 -4.36 11.65 24.30
CA THR A 45 -4.82 10.93 23.09
C THR A 45 -6.12 10.20 23.40
N ILE A 46 -7.22 10.58 22.75
CA ILE A 46 -8.51 9.88 22.84
C ILE A 46 -8.63 8.93 21.67
N CYS A 47 -8.89 7.64 21.93
CA CYS A 47 -9.02 6.63 20.89
C CYS A 47 -10.46 6.11 20.79
N GLU A 48 -11.00 6.02 19.59
CA GLU A 48 -12.34 5.53 19.30
C GLU A 48 -12.31 4.48 18.17
N PRO A 49 -13.31 3.58 18.13
CA PRO A 49 -13.50 2.73 16.96
C PRO A 49 -13.95 3.55 15.75
N PHE A 50 -13.96 2.94 14.57
CA PHE A 50 -14.64 3.51 13.41
C PHE A 50 -16.11 3.78 13.71
N ILE A 51 -16.65 4.88 13.18
CA ILE A 51 -18.09 5.13 13.18
C ILE A 51 -18.81 4.24 12.15
N ASN A 52 -18.07 3.78 11.14
CA ASN A 52 -18.52 2.81 10.17
C ASN A 52 -17.36 1.88 9.84
N GLU A 53 -17.48 0.63 10.31
CA GLU A 53 -16.44 -0.39 10.17
C GLU A 53 -16.24 -0.79 8.71
N HIS A 54 -17.30 -0.89 7.91
CA HIS A 54 -17.22 -1.31 6.50
C HIS A 54 -16.44 -0.36 5.60
N ASN A 55 -16.37 0.92 5.96
CA ASN A 55 -15.64 1.92 5.18
C ASN A 55 -14.47 2.54 5.95
N GLY A 56 -14.14 2.01 7.13
CA GLY A 56 -13.05 2.50 7.98
C GLY A 56 -13.17 3.99 8.29
N THR A 57 -14.37 4.53 8.50
CA THR A 57 -14.53 6.00 8.71
C THR A 57 -14.38 6.37 10.17
N CYS A 58 -13.58 7.40 10.44
CA CYS A 58 -13.50 8.02 11.76
C CYS A 58 -14.58 9.10 11.96
N ARG A 59 -14.95 9.33 13.22
CA ARG A 59 -15.79 10.49 13.59
C ARG A 59 -15.09 11.80 13.15
N PRO A 60 -15.83 12.89 12.86
CA PRO A 60 -15.20 14.20 12.61
C PRO A 60 -14.20 14.58 13.69
N ASP A 61 -13.09 15.20 13.29
CA ASP A 61 -11.92 15.57 14.12
C ASP A 61 -11.08 14.40 14.67
N PHE A 62 -11.39 13.16 14.29
CA PHE A 62 -10.53 12.02 14.56
C PHE A 62 -9.77 11.62 13.28
N HIS A 63 -8.53 11.16 13.47
CA HIS A 63 -7.63 10.67 12.45
C HIS A 63 -7.43 9.16 12.62
N HIS A 64 -7.17 8.41 11.55
CA HIS A 64 -6.86 6.98 11.72
C HIS A 64 -5.50 6.80 12.40
N CYS A 65 -5.39 5.78 13.25
CA CYS A 65 -4.24 5.56 14.13
C CYS A 65 -2.96 5.10 13.41
N ALA A 66 -3.09 4.32 12.35
CA ALA A 66 -1.95 3.76 11.63
C ALA A 66 -2.08 4.03 10.13
N ILE A 67 -2.18 5.31 9.77
CA ILE A 67 -1.95 5.75 8.38
C ILE A 67 -0.44 5.86 8.17
N ALA A 68 0.03 5.27 7.09
CA ALA A 68 1.40 5.45 6.65
C ALA A 68 1.67 6.93 6.30
N GLU A 69 2.76 7.47 6.84
CA GLU A 69 3.22 8.84 6.55
C GLU A 69 4.60 8.78 5.89
N PRO A 70 4.66 8.55 4.57
CA PRO A 70 5.91 8.49 3.83
C PRO A 70 6.53 9.89 3.64
N GLU A 71 7.86 9.95 3.59
CA GLU A 71 8.59 11.14 3.14
C GLU A 71 8.21 11.47 1.68
N ARG A 72 7.79 12.71 1.44
CA ARG A 72 7.27 13.17 0.14
C ARG A 72 8.35 13.80 -0.74
N ASN A 73 8.03 13.98 -2.02
CA ASN A 73 8.83 14.69 -3.03
C ASN A 73 10.23 14.11 -3.27
N LYS A 74 10.39 12.80 -3.05
CA LYS A 74 11.65 12.10 -3.33
C LYS A 74 11.78 11.77 -4.82
N LYS A 75 13.03 11.61 -5.26
CA LYS A 75 13.38 11.18 -6.62
C LYS A 75 14.06 9.83 -6.56
N TYR A 76 13.59 8.91 -7.37
CA TYR A 76 14.10 7.54 -7.46
C TYR A 76 14.50 7.24 -8.89
N SER A 77 15.47 6.35 -9.10
CA SER A 77 15.90 5.99 -10.44
C SER A 77 16.14 4.50 -10.55
N ILE A 78 15.63 3.92 -11.62
CA ILE A 78 15.85 2.53 -12.03
C ILE A 78 16.16 2.50 -13.52
N TYR A 79 16.73 1.41 -14.02
CA TYR A 79 16.86 1.13 -15.44
C TYR A 79 15.61 0.44 -15.98
N ALA A 80 15.32 0.65 -17.25
CA ALA A 80 14.31 -0.12 -17.96
C ALA A 80 14.69 -1.61 -17.99
N THR A 81 13.69 -2.48 -17.99
CA THR A 81 13.88 -3.94 -18.08
C THR A 81 13.37 -4.46 -19.41
N ASP A 82 14.16 -5.30 -20.08
CA ASP A 82 13.75 -6.02 -21.28
C ASP A 82 14.06 -7.53 -21.15
N ASN A 83 13.69 -8.32 -22.17
CA ASN A 83 13.92 -9.77 -22.18
C ASN A 83 15.33 -10.16 -22.63
N VAL A 84 16.21 -9.19 -22.94
CA VAL A 84 17.49 -9.41 -23.63
C VAL A 84 18.67 -9.13 -22.71
N HIS A 85 18.60 -8.04 -21.94
CA HIS A 85 19.62 -7.58 -21.04
C HIS A 85 19.34 -8.04 -19.62
N PHE A 86 20.35 -8.61 -18.97
CA PHE A 86 20.27 -8.90 -17.54
C PHE A 86 20.35 -7.60 -16.76
N VAL A 87 19.23 -7.20 -16.16
CA VAL A 87 19.17 -6.11 -15.18
C VAL A 87 19.04 -6.73 -13.80
N PRO A 88 19.95 -6.45 -12.84
CA PRO A 88 19.81 -6.91 -11.47
C PRO A 88 18.45 -6.49 -10.88
N SER A 89 17.94 -7.24 -9.90
CA SER A 89 16.71 -6.85 -9.20
C SER A 89 16.86 -5.43 -8.64
N GLN A 90 15.93 -4.56 -9.03
CA GLN A 90 15.94 -3.14 -8.68
C GLN A 90 14.97 -2.89 -7.54
N PHE A 91 15.31 -1.93 -6.69
CA PHE A 91 14.53 -1.62 -5.50
C PHE A 91 14.38 -0.12 -5.28
N VAL A 92 13.32 0.24 -4.57
CA VAL A 92 13.05 1.59 -4.07
C VAL A 92 12.84 1.51 -2.57
N THR A 93 13.54 2.35 -1.81
CA THR A 93 13.36 2.46 -0.35
C THR A 93 12.63 3.75 -0.03
N ILE A 94 11.53 3.65 0.72
CA ILE A 94 10.74 4.78 1.18
C ILE A 94 10.86 4.88 2.70
N LYS A 95 11.23 6.07 3.17
CA LYS A 95 11.28 6.42 4.60
C LYS A 95 9.96 7.00 5.06
N GLY A 96 9.64 6.86 6.33
CA GLY A 96 8.43 7.43 6.90
C GLY A 96 8.05 6.84 8.25
N TYR A 97 6.83 7.16 8.68
CA TYR A 97 6.21 6.62 9.89
C TYR A 97 5.07 5.66 9.52
N ASN A 98 4.79 4.70 10.42
CA ASN A 98 3.73 3.70 10.25
C ASN A 98 3.79 2.96 8.91
N LEU A 99 4.99 2.63 8.45
CA LEU A 99 5.19 1.87 7.22
C LEU A 99 4.92 0.38 7.50
N HIS A 100 4.09 -0.25 6.66
CA HIS A 100 3.64 -1.62 6.83
C HIS A 100 3.68 -2.41 5.51
N GLU A 101 3.87 -3.73 5.58
CA GLU A 101 4.03 -4.59 4.39
C GLU A 101 2.78 -4.63 3.51
N CYS A 102 1.63 -4.29 4.09
CA CYS A 102 0.35 -4.18 3.42
C CYS A 102 0.23 -2.96 2.48
N LEU A 103 1.18 -2.02 2.55
CA LEU A 103 1.19 -0.85 1.68
C LEU A 103 1.48 -1.25 0.24
N GLN A 104 0.66 -0.76 -0.68
CA GLN A 104 0.79 -1.05 -2.09
C GLN A 104 1.58 0.06 -2.79
N PHE A 105 2.68 -0.32 -3.42
CA PHE A 105 3.48 0.53 -4.29
C PHE A 105 2.85 0.58 -5.67
N LEU A 106 2.43 1.77 -6.10
CA LEU A 106 1.86 2.00 -7.41
C LEU A 106 2.77 2.93 -8.21
N VAL A 107 2.94 2.62 -9.49
CA VAL A 107 3.61 3.50 -10.45
C VAL A 107 2.57 3.96 -11.45
N VAL A 108 2.41 5.28 -11.58
CA VAL A 108 1.49 5.90 -12.53
C VAL A 108 2.23 6.87 -13.43
N ASN A 109 1.67 7.23 -14.58
CA ASN A 109 2.27 8.23 -15.47
C ASN A 109 2.44 9.56 -14.75
N LYS A 110 3.44 10.35 -15.16
CA LYS A 110 3.78 11.66 -14.57
C LYS A 110 2.59 12.63 -14.43
N ASN A 111 1.62 12.56 -15.34
CA ASN A 111 0.45 13.46 -15.34
C ASN A 111 -0.74 12.90 -14.52
N SER A 112 -0.63 11.67 -14.01
CA SER A 112 -1.65 11.06 -13.15
C SER A 112 -1.46 11.50 -11.70
N THR A 113 -2.59 11.73 -11.02
CA THR A 113 -2.64 12.17 -9.62
C THR A 113 -2.96 11.00 -8.71
N CYS A 114 -2.20 10.83 -7.63
CA CYS A 114 -2.54 9.88 -6.56
C CYS A 114 -3.58 10.51 -5.64
N GLY A 115 -4.80 9.97 -5.62
CA GLY A 115 -5.86 10.47 -4.76
C GLY A 115 -6.98 9.44 -4.61
N PRO A 116 -7.82 9.56 -3.56
CA PRO A 116 -8.89 8.59 -3.31
C PRO A 116 -9.87 8.46 -4.49
N MET A 117 -10.15 9.56 -5.18
CA MET A 117 -11.05 9.60 -6.34
C MET A 117 -10.46 8.96 -7.61
N THR A 118 -9.13 8.84 -7.69
CA THR A 118 -8.42 8.30 -8.86
C THR A 118 -7.85 6.91 -8.62
N ILE A 119 -8.10 6.30 -7.45
CA ILE A 119 -7.49 5.02 -7.07
C ILE A 119 -7.75 3.91 -8.08
N GLU A 120 -8.99 3.72 -8.54
CA GLU A 120 -9.31 2.63 -9.48
C GLU A 120 -8.51 2.79 -10.79
N LYS A 121 -8.38 4.03 -11.28
CA LYS A 121 -7.56 4.35 -12.45
C LYS A 121 -6.08 4.07 -12.16
N ASN A 122 -5.58 4.52 -11.01
CA ASN A 122 -4.18 4.35 -10.63
C ASN A 122 -3.78 2.88 -10.47
N LEU A 123 -4.69 2.03 -9.96
CA LEU A 123 -4.48 0.59 -9.86
C LEU A 123 -4.33 -0.03 -11.24
N MET A 124 -5.27 0.23 -12.16
CA MET A 124 -5.20 -0.30 -13.54
C MET A 124 -3.95 0.19 -14.28
N GLU A 125 -3.66 1.48 -14.18
CA GLU A 125 -2.48 2.08 -14.79
C GLU A 125 -1.17 1.49 -14.23
N SER A 126 -1.14 1.23 -12.92
CA SER A 126 0.01 0.60 -12.29
C SER A 126 0.17 -0.87 -12.66
N GLU A 127 -0.92 -1.62 -12.85
CA GLU A 127 -0.87 -3.00 -13.35
C GLU A 127 -0.36 -3.08 -14.81
N GLU A 128 -0.67 -2.08 -15.63
CA GLU A 128 -0.15 -1.99 -17.00
C GLU A 128 1.35 -1.67 -17.03
N ILE A 129 1.81 -0.78 -16.14
CA ILE A 129 3.22 -0.36 -16.06
C ILE A 129 4.09 -1.43 -15.37
N LEU A 130 3.63 -1.96 -14.23
CA LEU A 130 4.30 -2.98 -13.44
C LEU A 130 3.77 -4.36 -13.84
N LYS A 131 4.43 -4.98 -14.82
CA LYS A 131 4.04 -6.29 -15.36
C LYS A 131 4.11 -7.44 -14.35
N GLU A 132 4.86 -7.25 -13.27
CA GLU A 132 5.03 -8.21 -12.19
C GLU A 132 4.73 -7.56 -10.84
N PRO A 133 4.25 -8.34 -9.85
CA PRO A 133 4.02 -7.82 -8.52
C PRO A 133 5.32 -7.37 -7.88
N VAL A 134 5.27 -6.17 -7.28
CA VAL A 134 6.33 -5.62 -6.45
C VAL A 134 6.31 -6.31 -5.09
N LEU A 135 7.48 -6.64 -4.57
CA LEU A 135 7.63 -7.26 -3.26
C LEU A 135 7.93 -6.20 -2.22
N SER A 136 7.23 -6.21 -1.09
CA SER A 136 7.45 -5.29 0.02
C SER A 136 8.22 -5.97 1.16
N LYS A 137 9.10 -5.22 1.81
CA LYS A 137 9.77 -5.62 3.05
C LYS A 137 9.89 -4.42 3.98
N VAL A 138 9.33 -4.53 5.18
CA VAL A 138 9.40 -3.47 6.18
C VAL A 138 10.70 -3.58 6.98
N LEU A 139 11.33 -2.43 7.16
CA LEU A 139 12.42 -2.15 8.09
C LEU A 139 11.90 -1.12 9.12
N TYR A 140 12.68 -0.83 10.16
CA TYR A 140 12.19 -0.05 11.31
C TYR A 140 11.44 1.27 10.96
N ASN A 141 12.02 2.09 10.09
CA ASN A 141 11.48 3.38 9.64
C ASN A 141 11.49 3.51 8.10
N GLU A 142 11.58 2.38 7.42
CA GLU A 142 11.76 2.28 5.98
C GLU A 142 10.95 1.10 5.44
N ILE A 143 10.44 1.22 4.22
CA ILE A 143 9.88 0.11 3.46
C ILE A 143 10.65 -0.02 2.16
N LEU A 144 11.11 -1.24 1.89
CA LEU A 144 11.80 -1.60 0.68
C LEU A 144 10.80 -2.24 -0.29
N PHE A 145 10.77 -1.74 -1.52
CA PHE A 145 10.02 -2.31 -2.62
C PHE A 145 10.98 -2.89 -3.64
N GLU A 146 10.92 -4.19 -3.87
CA GLU A 146 11.81 -4.96 -4.76
C GLU A 146 11.05 -5.51 -5.97
N ASN A 147 11.78 -6.06 -6.94
CA ASN A 147 11.24 -6.62 -8.19
C ASN A 147 10.51 -5.57 -9.05
N ILE A 148 10.96 -4.32 -9.02
CA ILE A 148 10.38 -3.25 -9.85
C ILE A 148 10.88 -3.41 -11.29
N LYS A 149 9.98 -3.80 -12.19
CA LYS A 149 10.25 -4.05 -13.61
C LYS A 149 9.36 -3.19 -14.50
N ILE A 150 9.96 -2.24 -15.20
CA ILE A 150 9.27 -1.32 -16.11
C ILE A 150 10.04 -1.31 -17.43
N SER A 151 9.35 -1.57 -18.55
CA SER A 151 10.00 -1.68 -19.86
C SER A 151 10.19 -0.36 -20.59
N THR A 152 9.35 0.63 -20.30
CA THR A 152 9.34 1.90 -21.02
C THR A 152 10.14 2.94 -20.25
N PRO A 153 11.22 3.50 -20.81
CA PRO A 153 11.93 4.61 -20.20
C PRO A 153 11.04 5.86 -20.10
N GLY A 154 11.23 6.66 -19.07
CA GLY A 154 10.44 7.86 -18.85
C GLY A 154 10.37 8.30 -17.40
N GLU A 155 9.49 9.26 -17.15
CA GLU A 155 9.21 9.78 -15.82
C GLU A 155 7.81 9.34 -15.36
N TYR A 156 7.74 8.85 -14.13
CA TYR A 156 6.52 8.34 -13.51
C TYR A 156 6.34 8.94 -12.12
N ASN A 157 5.11 8.97 -11.63
CA ASN A 157 4.81 9.25 -10.23
C ASN A 157 4.69 7.96 -9.45
N ILE A 158 5.13 7.99 -8.19
CA ILE A 158 4.94 6.89 -7.25
C ILE A 158 3.79 7.25 -6.32
N CYS A 159 2.80 6.36 -6.23
CA CYS A 159 1.79 6.42 -5.20
C CYS A 159 2.04 5.32 -4.16
N LEU A 160 1.81 5.66 -2.89
CA LEU A 160 1.70 4.67 -1.82
C LEU A 160 0.24 4.60 -1.41
N ALA A 161 -0.37 3.43 -1.53
CA ALA A 161 -1.78 3.21 -1.19
C ALA A 161 -1.90 2.24 -0.01
N GLN A 162 -2.82 2.56 0.89
CA GLN A 162 -3.20 1.73 2.03
C GLN A 162 -4.66 1.34 1.90
N PHE A 163 -4.94 0.06 1.97
CA PHE A 163 -6.29 -0.49 1.86
C PHE A 163 -6.76 -1.05 3.19
N TYR A 164 -8.08 -1.02 3.36
CA TYR A 164 -8.82 -1.76 4.35
C TYR A 164 -9.68 -2.81 3.66
N GLN A 165 -9.57 -4.03 4.16
CA GLN A 165 -10.48 -5.10 3.82
C GLN A 165 -11.07 -5.61 5.13
N ASP A 166 -12.40 -5.66 5.19
CA ASP A 166 -13.14 -6.20 6.32
C ASP A 166 -12.78 -7.69 6.51
N PRO A 167 -12.35 -8.11 7.72
CA PRO A 167 -12.01 -9.51 7.99
C PRO A 167 -13.17 -10.49 7.76
N GLU A 168 -14.44 -10.06 7.85
CA GLU A 168 -15.59 -10.96 7.65
C GLU A 168 -15.81 -11.38 6.18
N ASN A 169 -15.17 -10.72 5.22
CA ASN A 169 -15.31 -11.04 3.80
C ASN A 169 -14.44 -12.22 3.32
N ASP A 170 -13.64 -12.84 4.21
CA ASP A 170 -12.75 -13.97 3.88
C ASP A 170 -13.41 -15.37 4.04
N ASP A 171 -14.64 -15.48 4.59
CA ASP A 171 -15.34 -16.76 4.82
C ASP A 171 -15.98 -17.41 3.57
N ILE A 172 -15.64 -16.97 2.36
CA ILE A 172 -16.22 -17.50 1.11
C ILE A 172 -15.46 -18.74 0.58
N LEU A 173 -14.38 -19.18 1.23
CA LEU A 173 -13.64 -20.38 0.80
C LEU A 173 -14.01 -21.67 1.54
N SER A 174 -14.97 -21.63 2.46
CA SER A 174 -15.49 -22.82 3.14
C SER A 174 -16.99 -22.99 2.92
N GLU A 175 -17.43 -23.20 1.68
CA GLU A 175 -18.59 -24.07 1.47
C GLU A 175 -18.67 -24.63 0.05
N ASN A 176 -18.99 -25.92 0.04
CA ASN A 176 -18.77 -26.86 -1.04
C ASN A 176 -19.68 -26.64 -2.26
N SER A 177 -19.17 -27.13 -3.39
CA SER A 177 -19.91 -27.82 -4.44
C SER A 177 -20.96 -27.05 -5.28
N SER A 178 -20.66 -27.04 -6.57
CA SER A 178 -21.59 -27.01 -7.71
C SER A 178 -22.20 -25.67 -8.15
N ASN A 179 -21.75 -25.31 -9.36
CA ASN A 179 -22.45 -24.58 -10.41
C ASN A 179 -22.63 -23.05 -10.33
N LYS A 180 -22.28 -22.48 -11.50
CA LYS A 180 -22.54 -21.13 -12.04
C LYS A 180 -21.60 -20.03 -11.58
N TYR A 181 -20.64 -19.76 -12.47
CA TYR A 181 -20.15 -18.43 -12.83
C TYR A 181 -21.13 -17.32 -12.43
N LYS A 182 -20.98 -16.80 -11.21
CA LYS A 182 -21.40 -15.45 -10.85
C LYS A 182 -20.11 -14.65 -10.74
N LYS A 183 -20.03 -13.60 -11.56
CA LYS A 183 -19.08 -12.49 -11.47
C LYS A 183 -18.46 -12.42 -10.08
N LYS A 184 -17.12 -12.56 -9.98
CA LYS A 184 -16.34 -12.11 -8.82
C LYS A 184 -16.96 -10.79 -8.36
N LYS A 185 -17.54 -10.78 -7.15
CA LYS A 185 -17.97 -9.53 -6.51
C LYS A 185 -16.72 -8.64 -6.50
N LYS A 186 -16.83 -7.48 -7.15
CA LYS A 186 -15.80 -6.45 -7.22
C LYS A 186 -15.38 -6.14 -5.79
N ASN A 187 -14.11 -6.38 -5.45
CA ASN A 187 -13.52 -6.31 -4.12
C ASN A 187 -14.10 -5.17 -3.26
N ASP A 188 -14.60 -5.48 -2.06
CA ASP A 188 -14.96 -4.52 -1.01
C ASP A 188 -13.71 -3.91 -0.34
N MET A 189 -12.60 -3.75 -1.08
CA MET A 189 -11.38 -3.11 -0.58
C MET A 189 -11.58 -1.59 -0.59
N LYS A 190 -11.47 -0.95 0.57
CA LYS A 190 -11.59 0.49 0.73
C LYS A 190 -10.22 1.13 0.87
N VAL A 191 -10.02 2.29 0.25
CA VAL A 191 -8.79 3.06 0.40
C VAL A 191 -8.84 3.82 1.71
N LEU A 192 -7.89 3.57 2.58
CA LEU A 192 -7.70 4.36 3.81
C LEU A 192 -6.83 5.58 3.57
N GLY A 193 -5.80 5.42 2.73
CA GLY A 193 -4.87 6.47 2.40
C GLY A 193 -4.27 6.22 1.04
N ILE A 194 -4.07 7.30 0.28
CA ILE A 194 -3.26 7.26 -0.92
C ILE A 194 -2.53 8.59 -1.04
N ASP A 195 -1.22 8.51 -1.21
CA ASP A 195 -0.35 9.67 -1.30
C ASP A 195 0.57 9.58 -2.51
N THR A 196 0.78 10.71 -3.18
CA THR A 196 1.90 10.87 -4.11
C THR A 196 3.17 11.10 -3.29
N ILE A 197 4.15 10.21 -3.41
CA ILE A 197 5.34 10.24 -2.55
C ILE A 197 6.60 10.73 -3.28
N GLY A 198 6.61 10.66 -4.62
CA GLY A 198 7.78 11.06 -5.38
C GLY A 198 7.71 10.72 -6.87
N THR A 199 8.83 10.95 -7.54
CA THR A 199 9.02 10.69 -8.97
C THR A 199 9.97 9.52 -9.17
N LEU A 200 9.62 8.60 -10.06
CA LEU A 200 10.45 7.50 -10.52
C LEU A 200 10.96 7.80 -11.93
N TYR A 201 12.27 7.86 -12.09
CA TYR A 201 12.95 7.97 -13.37
C TYR A 201 13.33 6.57 -13.86
N VAL A 202 12.80 6.15 -15.00
CA VAL A 202 13.16 4.89 -15.67
C VAL A 202 14.14 5.24 -16.79
N LEU A 203 15.41 4.91 -16.57
CA LEU A 203 16.52 5.21 -17.47
C LEU A 203 16.60 4.14 -18.59
N PRO A 204 16.95 4.51 -19.82
CA PRO A 204 17.16 3.53 -20.88
C PRO A 204 18.35 2.62 -20.57
N LEU A 205 18.29 1.38 -21.02
CA LEU A 205 19.45 0.51 -21.06
C LEU A 205 20.42 1.03 -22.13
N HIS A 206 21.64 1.37 -21.75
CA HIS A 206 22.64 1.77 -22.74
C HIS A 206 23.00 0.58 -23.63
N GLU A 207 22.71 0.66 -24.94
CA GLU A 207 23.32 -0.24 -25.90
C GLU A 207 24.84 -0.05 -25.84
N LYS A 208 25.59 -1.15 -25.68
CA LYS A 208 27.04 -1.11 -25.89
C LYS A 208 27.27 -0.48 -27.26
N GLN A 209 28.01 0.63 -27.30
CA GLN A 209 28.53 1.20 -28.54
C GLN A 209 29.17 0.05 -29.33
N LYS A 210 28.59 -0.29 -30.48
CA LYS A 210 29.29 -1.09 -31.48
C LYS A 210 30.49 -0.25 -31.90
N THR A 211 31.64 -0.51 -31.31
CA THR A 211 32.93 -0.11 -31.89
C THR A 211 32.99 -0.77 -33.26
N GLY A 212 32.91 0.07 -34.30
CA GLY A 212 33.10 -0.32 -35.69
C GLY A 212 34.53 -0.71 -36.00
#